data_AF-A0A183EYP6-F1
#
_entry.id   AF-A0A183EYP6-F1
#
_cell.length_a   1.000
_cell.length_b   1.000
_cell.length_c   1.000
_cell.angle_alpha   90.00
_cell.angle_beta   90.00
_cell.angle_gamma   90.00
#
_symmetry.space_group_name_H-M   'P 1'
#
loop_
_entity.id
_entity.type
_entity.pdbx_description
1 polymer ?
#
loop_
_entity_poly.entity_id
_entity_poly.type
_entity_poly.pdbx_seq_one_letter_code
_entity_poly.pdbx_strand_id
1 'polypeptide(L)'
;MRKKLRSGGVQRCQGRTCPKWKHAAKVVRELDLLKPIYKETARNGHFGKKHFAWEKSKKLKIPEQLQEKLQIAKMSNGDVKRTSINGV
;
A
#
# COMPACT_ATOMS: atom_id res chain seq x y z
N MET A 1 18.31 -55.55 18.69
CA MET A 1 17.46 -54.47 18.13
C MET A 1 17.35 -53.33 19.14
N ARG A 2 18.15 -52.26 19.04
CA ARG A 2 18.09 -51.10 19.96
C ARG A 2 17.37 -49.95 19.26
N LYS A 3 16.12 -49.68 19.68
CA LYS A 3 15.33 -48.54 19.19
C LYS A 3 16.00 -47.25 19.66
N LYS A 4 16.57 -46.49 18.73
CA LYS A 4 17.18 -45.18 18.99
C LYS A 4 16.04 -44.20 19.29
N LEU A 5 15.80 -43.91 20.57
CA LEU A 5 14.93 -42.84 21.02
C LEU A 5 15.46 -41.53 20.43
N ARG A 6 14.74 -40.96 19.46
CA ARG A 6 14.99 -39.59 19.01
C ARG A 6 14.53 -38.68 20.14
N SER A 7 15.49 -38.17 20.90
CA SER A 7 15.31 -37.04 21.81
C SER A 7 14.80 -35.86 20.98
N GLY A 8 13.48 -35.70 20.92
CA GLY A 8 12.82 -34.54 20.34
C GLY A 8 13.11 -33.33 21.22
N GLY A 9 14.24 -32.68 20.97
CA GLY A 9 14.56 -31.40 21.57
C GLY A 9 13.44 -30.41 21.23
N VAL A 10 12.70 -29.98 22.23
CA VAL A 10 11.86 -28.79 22.16
C VAL A 10 12.82 -27.64 21.90
N GLN A 11 13.00 -27.30 20.62
CA GLN A 11 13.82 -26.18 20.21
C GLN A 11 13.06 -24.92 20.61
N ARG A 12 13.25 -24.51 21.86
CA ARG A 12 12.82 -23.23 22.42
C ARG A 12 13.30 -22.16 21.43
N CYS A 13 12.36 -21.49 20.78
CA CYS A 13 12.64 -20.44 19.81
C CYS A 13 13.40 -19.31 20.51
N GLN A 14 14.74 -19.40 20.52
CA GLN A 14 15.60 -18.36 21.03
C GLN A 14 15.48 -17.16 20.08
N GLY A 15 14.86 -16.09 20.57
CA GLY A 15 15.17 -14.70 20.18
C GLY A 15 15.08 -14.32 18.70
N ARG A 16 14.11 -14.81 17.93
CA ARG A 16 13.94 -14.37 16.54
C ARG A 16 12.52 -13.88 16.29
N THR A 17 12.37 -12.58 16.05
CA THR A 17 11.12 -11.97 15.59
C THR A 17 10.52 -12.84 14.49
N CYS A 18 9.35 -13.44 14.75
CA CYS A 18 8.63 -14.23 13.76
C CYS A 18 8.36 -13.34 12.53
N PRO A 19 8.97 -13.61 11.36
CA PRO A 19 8.88 -12.72 10.21
C PRO A 19 7.48 -12.70 9.56
N LYS A 20 6.59 -13.58 9.99
CA LYS A 20 5.26 -13.82 9.39
C LYS A 20 4.35 -12.58 9.38
N TRP A 21 4.61 -11.54 10.20
CA TRP A 21 3.71 -10.39 10.36
C TRP A 21 4.36 -9.01 10.22
N LYS A 22 5.60 -8.91 9.70
CA LYS A 22 6.32 -7.62 9.62
C LYS A 22 5.55 -6.52 8.86
N HIS A 23 4.78 -6.90 7.84
CA HIS A 23 4.06 -5.94 6.99
C HIS A 23 2.81 -5.35 7.66
N ALA A 24 2.07 -6.16 8.42
CA ALA A 24 0.86 -5.69 9.11
C ALA A 24 1.19 -4.58 10.12
N ALA A 25 2.25 -4.77 10.90
CA ALA A 25 2.72 -3.77 11.86
C ALA A 25 3.16 -2.45 11.19
N LYS A 26 3.66 -2.51 9.95
CA LYS A 26 4.05 -1.32 9.18
C LYS A 26 2.84 -0.48 8.79
N VAL A 27 1.75 -1.12 8.33
CA VAL A 27 0.51 -0.42 7.95
C VAL A 27 -0.13 0.27 9.16
N VAL A 28 -0.21 -0.42 10.30
CA VAL A 28 -0.77 0.14 11.54
C VAL A 28 -0.04 1.40 11.97
N ARG A 29 1.30 1.41 11.86
CA ARG A 29 2.14 2.55 12.21
C ARG A 29 2.03 3.70 11.20
N GLU A 30 2.06 3.39 9.89
CA GLU A 30 2.00 4.42 8.84
C GLU A 30 0.65 5.14 8.78
N LEU A 31 -0.44 4.45 9.07
CA LEU A 31 -1.80 4.99 9.04
C LEU A 31 -2.33 5.41 10.42
N ASP A 32 -1.53 5.22 11.47
CA ASP A 32 -1.86 5.58 12.85
C ASP A 32 -3.22 5.01 13.33
N LEU A 33 -3.39 3.70 13.10
CA LEU A 33 -4.66 3.00 13.32
C LEU A 33 -4.97 2.72 14.80
N LEU A 34 -4.09 3.08 15.74
CA LEU A 34 -4.34 2.90 17.18
C LEU A 34 -5.27 3.97 17.77
N LYS A 35 -5.62 5.00 16.98
CA LYS A 35 -6.54 6.06 17.39
C LYS A 35 -8.00 5.57 17.38
N PRO A 36 -8.86 6.11 18.25
CA PRO A 36 -10.28 5.75 18.30
C PRO A 36 -11.09 6.42 17.16
N ILE A 37 -10.79 6.09 15.89
CA ILE A 37 -11.40 6.68 14.69
C ILE A 37 -12.53 5.83 14.07
N TYR A 38 -12.73 4.61 14.59
CA TYR A 38 -13.61 3.61 14.00
C TYR A 38 -15.11 3.90 14.13
N LYS A 39 -15.51 4.74 15.09
CA LYS A 39 -16.92 5.14 15.26
C LYS A 39 -17.41 5.96 14.06
N GLU A 40 -16.54 6.79 13.49
CA GLU A 40 -16.88 7.66 12.36
C GLU A 40 -16.84 6.91 11.02
N THR A 41 -16.01 5.86 10.89
CA THR A 41 -15.97 5.02 9.68
C THR A 41 -17.20 4.13 9.53
N ALA A 42 -17.84 3.76 10.65
CA ALA A 42 -19.03 2.91 10.65
C ALA A 42 -20.28 3.58 10.05
N ARG A 43 -20.29 4.91 9.93
CA ARG A 43 -21.39 5.69 9.35
C ARG A 43 -21.01 6.19 7.96
N ASN A 44 -21.92 6.10 6.98
CA ASN A 44 -21.75 6.68 5.64
C ASN A 44 -20.52 6.16 4.87
N GLY A 45 -20.11 4.91 5.11
CA GLY A 45 -19.02 4.26 4.40
C GLY A 45 -17.61 4.60 4.92
N HIS A 46 -16.66 3.74 4.55
CA HIS A 46 -15.27 3.77 5.02
C HIS A 46 -14.35 4.67 4.16
N PHE A 47 -14.75 4.94 2.91
CA PHE A 47 -13.96 5.67 1.92
C PHE A 47 -14.61 7.01 1.52
N GLY A 48 -13.84 7.89 0.90
CA GLY A 48 -14.28 9.20 0.41
C GLY A 48 -14.24 10.32 1.46
N LYS A 49 -13.77 10.05 2.68
CA LYS A 49 -13.62 11.05 3.74
C LYS A 49 -12.17 11.51 3.87
N LYS A 50 -11.90 12.74 3.44
CA LYS A 50 -10.54 13.36 3.44
C LYS A 50 -9.83 13.39 4.81
N HIS A 51 -10.57 13.19 5.90
CA HIS A 51 -10.03 13.18 7.26
C HIS A 51 -9.20 11.91 7.58
N PHE A 52 -9.47 10.77 6.92
CA PHE A 52 -8.76 9.53 7.21
C PHE A 52 -7.37 9.48 6.57
N ALA A 53 -6.43 8.82 7.25
CA ALA A 53 -5.04 8.74 6.81
C ALA A 53 -4.87 7.96 5.49
N TRP A 54 -5.71 6.95 5.24
CA TRP A 54 -5.64 6.14 4.01
C TRP A 54 -6.19 6.83 2.77
N GLU A 55 -6.99 7.88 2.92
CA GLU A 55 -7.49 8.69 1.80
C GLU A 55 -6.42 9.66 1.27
N LYS A 56 -5.34 9.88 2.02
CA LYS A 56 -4.25 10.75 1.60
C LYS A 56 -3.33 10.00 0.64
N SER A 57 -3.28 10.45 -0.61
CA SER A 57 -2.42 9.86 -1.63
C SER A 57 -0.93 10.04 -1.30
N LYS A 58 -0.19 8.94 -1.31
CA LYS A 58 1.27 8.96 -1.14
C LYS A 58 1.93 9.37 -2.45
N LYS A 59 2.93 10.25 -2.37
CA LYS A 59 3.76 10.59 -3.53
C LYS A 59 4.65 9.38 -3.86
N LEU A 60 4.48 8.84 -5.05
CA LEU A 60 5.28 7.72 -5.54
C LEU A 60 6.48 8.26 -6.32
N LYS A 61 7.64 7.62 -6.15
CA LYS A 61 8.78 7.84 -7.03
C LYS A 61 8.59 6.98 -8.26
N ILE A 62 8.27 7.62 -9.38
CA ILE A 62 7.94 6.93 -10.63
C ILE A 62 9.24 6.83 -11.45
N PRO A 63 9.57 5.65 -12.00
CA PRO A 63 10.72 5.50 -12.88
C PRO A 63 10.46 6.14 -14.26
N GLU A 64 11.51 6.67 -14.88
CA GLU A 64 11.43 7.46 -16.13
C GLU A 64 10.69 6.74 -17.27
N GLN A 65 10.93 5.44 -17.41
CA GLN A 65 10.29 4.56 -18.40
C GLN A 65 8.74 4.51 -18.31
N LEU A 66 8.15 4.90 -17.18
CA LEU A 66 6.70 5.00 -17.00
C LEU A 66 6.20 6.44 -17.08
N GLN A 67 7.10 7.42 -17.06
CA GLN A 67 6.78 8.84 -17.09
C GLN A 67 6.09 9.21 -18.41
N GLU A 68 6.56 8.65 -19.53
CA GLU A 68 5.99 8.87 -20.86
C GLU A 68 4.49 8.50 -20.91
N LYS A 69 4.12 7.35 -20.35
CA LYS A 69 2.72 6.88 -20.28
C LYS A 69 1.84 7.80 -19.44
N LEU A 70 2.39 8.44 -18.41
CA LEU A 70 1.67 9.42 -17.59
C LEU A 70 1.41 10.72 -18.35
N GLN A 71 2.32 11.15 -19.23
CA GLN A 71 2.11 12.36 -20.03
C GLN A 71 0.98 12.15 -21.04
N ILE A 72 0.95 10.98 -21.70
CA ILE A 72 -0.13 10.62 -22.63
C ILE A 72 -1.50 10.65 -21.94
N ALA A 73 -1.60 10.10 -20.73
CA ALA A 73 -2.86 10.09 -19.96
C ALA A 73 -3.32 11.47 -19.48
N LYS A 74 -2.41 12.43 -19.32
CA LYS A 74 -2.76 13.83 -18.96
C LYS A 74 -3.34 14.58 -20.16
N MET A 75 -2.90 14.25 -21.38
CA MET A 75 -3.33 14.91 -22.61
C MET A 75 -4.75 14.51 -23.05
N SER A 76 -5.35 13.45 -22.48
CA SER A 76 -6.66 12.95 -22.91
C SER A 76 -7.86 13.52 -22.16
N ASN A 77 -7.66 14.16 -21.00
CA ASN A 77 -8.74 14.74 -20.21
C ASN A 77 -8.74 16.28 -20.32
N GLY A 78 -9.26 16.79 -21.44
CA GLY A 78 -9.94 18.09 -21.44
C GLY A 78 -9.35 19.27 -22.21
N ASP A 79 -8.21 19.15 -22.91
CA ASP A 79 -7.64 20.26 -23.70
C ASP A 79 -7.28 19.86 -25.14
N VAL A 80 -8.13 19.09 -25.82
CA VAL A 80 -8.07 19.06 -27.29
C VAL A 80 -8.70 20.36 -27.79
N LYS A 81 -7.95 21.47 -27.74
CA LYS A 81 -8.15 22.49 -28.76
C LYS A 81 -7.70 21.84 -30.07
N ARG A 82 -8.66 21.34 -30.85
CA ARG A 82 -8.49 21.08 -32.28
C ARG A 82 -8.22 22.42 -32.95
N THR A 83 -7.01 22.94 -32.84
CA THR A 83 -6.55 24.04 -33.69
C THR A 83 -6.00 23.41 -34.96
N SER A 84 -6.78 23.57 -36.02
CA SER A 84 -6.35 23.44 -37.41
C SER A 84 -5.05 24.21 -37.64
N ILE A 85 -4.01 23.56 -38.16
CA ILE A 85 -2.97 24.20 -39.00
C ILE A 85 -2.44 23.22 -40.06
N ASN A 86 -2.94 23.41 -41.29
CA ASN A 86 -2.35 23.34 -42.64
C ASN A 86 -1.06 22.54 -42.93
N GLY A 87 -1.08 21.83 -44.08
CA GLY A 87 -0.02 21.99 -45.08
C GLY A 87 0.58 20.73 -45.72
N VAL A 88 -0.17 20.06 -46.62
CA VAL A 88 0.29 19.62 -47.96
C VAL A 88 -0.88 19.75 -48.92
#